data_AF-A0A9E5J2K5-F1
#
_entry.id   AF-A0A9E5J2K5-F1
#
_cell.length_a   1.000
_cell.length_b   1.000
_cell.length_c   1.000
_cell.angle_alpha   90.00
_cell.angle_beta   90.00
_cell.angle_gamma   90.00
#
_symmetry.space_group_name_H-M   'P 1'
#
loop_
_entity.id
_entity.type
_entity.pdbx_description
1 polymer ?
#
loop_
_entity_poly.entity_id
_entity_poly.type
_entity_poly.pdbx_seq_one_letter_code
_entity_poly.pdbx_strand_id
1 'polypeptide(L)'
;MDNFLLLVLCVLFILLAGFLIFYFQTQQNFKEINDKLEDIQHPHTGPRSSESLRHELAVQHDVLVLLEAEISKNKRESLTEEELQSFDVARHKIKACIAGLKANGDWIGLPFEYEWVEMLERLPNVLSLYRKAEADKQAKEMAANAGADSGGSSGS
;
A
#
# COMPACT_ATOMS: atom_id res chain seq x y z
N MET A 1 55.36 -51.29 19.70
CA MET A 1 54.70 -50.04 20.15
C MET A 1 54.05 -49.31 18.98
N ASP A 2 54.53 -49.56 17.75
CA ASP A 2 54.12 -48.88 16.52
C ASP A 2 52.65 -49.14 16.13
N ASN A 3 52.15 -50.38 16.24
CA ASN A 3 50.75 -50.69 15.93
C ASN A 3 49.74 -50.02 16.87
N PHE A 4 50.08 -49.84 18.15
CA PHE A 4 49.22 -49.15 19.12
C PHE A 4 49.19 -47.64 18.84
N LEU A 5 50.36 -47.06 18.56
CA LEU A 5 50.49 -45.65 18.22
C LEU A 5 49.75 -45.33 16.92
N LEU A 6 49.83 -46.21 15.91
CA LEU A 6 49.12 -46.11 14.63
C LEU A 6 47.60 -46.23 14.80
N LEU A 7 47.13 -47.11 15.70
CA LEU A 7 45.71 -47.23 16.05
C LEU A 7 45.19 -45.94 16.71
N VAL A 8 45.92 -45.39 17.68
CA VAL A 8 45.57 -44.12 18.35
C VAL A 8 45.50 -42.96 17.34
N LEU A 9 46.46 -42.90 16.41
CA LEU A 9 46.50 -41.87 15.36
C LEU A 9 45.32 -41.99 14.39
N CYS A 10 44.93 -43.22 14.01
CA CYS A 10 43.73 -43.45 13.20
C CYS A 10 42.45 -43.02 13.91
N VAL A 11 42.29 -43.36 15.20
CA VAL A 11 41.11 -42.94 15.98
C VAL A 11 41.04 -41.41 16.10
N LEU A 12 42.18 -40.76 16.35
CA LEU A 12 42.25 -39.30 16.40
C LEU A 12 41.87 -38.66 15.06
N PHE A 13 42.33 -39.23 13.95
CA PHE A 13 42.01 -38.75 12.61
C PHE A 13 40.51 -38.88 12.29
N ILE A 14 39.89 -40.00 12.68
CA ILE A 14 38.44 -40.22 12.50
C ILE A 14 37.64 -39.23 13.34
N LEU A 15 38.04 -38.97 14.59
CA LEU A 15 37.39 -37.97 15.44
C LEU A 15 37.52 -36.56 14.86
N LEU A 16 38.70 -36.20 14.35
CA LEU A 16 38.94 -34.91 13.71
C LEU A 16 38.07 -34.74 12.46
N ALA A 17 38.02 -35.76 11.60
CA ALA A 17 37.18 -35.75 10.40
C ALA A 17 35.69 -35.62 10.74
N GLY A 18 35.21 -36.32 11.77
CA GLY A 18 33.83 -36.19 12.26
C GLY A 18 33.54 -34.78 12.78
N PHE A 19 34.46 -34.18 13.53
CA PHE A 19 34.32 -32.82 14.03
C PHE A 19 34.28 -31.78 12.89
N LEU A 20 35.12 -31.93 11.87
CA LEU A 20 35.12 -31.07 10.68
C LEU A 20 33.80 -31.15 9.91
N ILE A 21 33.29 -32.36 9.67
CA ILE A 21 32.00 -32.56 8.99
C ILE A 21 30.88 -31.90 9.79
N PHE A 22 30.82 -32.14 11.11
CA PHE A 22 29.81 -31.54 11.99
C PHE A 22 29.90 -30.01 12.00
N TYR A 23 31.11 -29.44 12.02
CA TYR A 23 31.33 -28.01 11.96
C TYR A 23 30.85 -27.41 10.64
N PHE A 24 31.20 -28.01 9.49
CA PHE A 24 30.74 -27.56 8.17
C PHE A 24 29.22 -27.66 8.03
N GLN A 25 28.62 -28.77 8.47
CA GLN A 25 27.16 -28.93 8.47
C GLN A 25 26.48 -27.89 9.36
N THR A 26 27.03 -27.59 10.53
CA THR A 26 26.51 -26.57 11.44
C THR A 26 26.58 -25.18 10.82
N GLN A 27 27.70 -24.81 10.20
CA GLN A 27 27.85 -23.53 9.49
C GLN A 27 26.88 -23.39 8.31
N GLN A 28 26.68 -24.48 7.54
CA GLN A 28 25.70 -24.49 6.45
C GLN A 28 24.26 -24.36 6.97
N ASN A 29 23.91 -25.06 8.05
CA ASN A 29 22.60 -24.94 8.68
C ASN A 29 22.36 -23.51 9.21
N PHE A 30 23.34 -22.88 9.84
CA PHE A 30 23.21 -21.47 10.27
C PHE A 30 23.05 -20.52 9.08
N LYS A 31 23.77 -20.76 7.98
CA LYS A 31 23.61 -19.98 6.74
C LYS A 31 22.21 -20.16 6.16
N GLU A 32 21.71 -21.39 6.06
CA GLU A 32 20.37 -21.67 5.56
C GLU A 32 19.27 -21.08 6.46
N ILE A 33 19.46 -21.12 7.78
CA ILE A 33 18.53 -20.48 8.74
C ILE A 33 18.58 -18.96 8.58
N ASN A 34 19.75 -18.36 8.40
CA ASN A 34 19.88 -16.93 8.20
C ASN A 34 19.26 -16.49 6.86
N ASP A 35 19.48 -17.26 5.79
CA ASP A 35 18.88 -17.00 4.47
C ASP A 35 17.35 -17.16 4.52
N LYS A 36 16.83 -18.20 5.21
CA LYS A 36 15.38 -18.37 5.44
C LYS A 36 14.80 -17.30 6.35
N LEU A 37 15.54 -16.83 7.35
CA LEU A 37 15.11 -15.75 8.22
C LEU A 37 15.10 -14.42 7.47
N GLU A 38 16.07 -14.17 6.59
CA GLU A 38 16.14 -12.99 5.72
C GLU A 38 15.00 -13.00 4.69
N ASP A 39 14.65 -14.16 4.14
CA ASP A 39 13.49 -14.35 3.24
C ASP A 39 12.15 -14.11 3.97
N ILE A 40 12.03 -14.58 5.22
CA ILE A 40 10.84 -14.34 6.07
C ILE A 40 10.79 -12.89 6.60
N GLN A 41 11.95 -12.25 6.83
CA GLN A 41 12.06 -10.88 7.31
C GLN A 41 11.93 -9.85 6.18
N HIS A 42 12.14 -10.26 4.93
CA HIS A 42 11.88 -9.48 3.72
C HIS A 42 10.89 -10.16 2.77
N PRO A 43 9.62 -10.43 3.15
CA PRO A 43 8.67 -11.00 2.20
C PRO A 43 8.45 -10.11 0.97
N HIS A 44 8.71 -8.79 1.03
CA HIS A 44 8.54 -7.90 -0.12
C HIS A 44 9.49 -6.70 -0.12
N THR A 45 10.71 -6.90 -0.61
CA THR A 45 11.55 -5.80 -1.09
C THR A 45 11.14 -5.38 -2.50
N GLY A 46 10.16 -4.45 -2.59
CA GLY A 46 9.95 -3.56 -3.75
C GLY A 46 8.57 -2.89 -3.79
N PRO A 47 8.36 -1.68 -4.36
CA PRO A 47 9.25 -0.54 -4.62
C PRO A 47 8.97 0.69 -3.70
N ARG A 48 8.27 0.52 -2.57
CA ARG A 48 8.06 1.57 -1.55
C ARG A 48 7.95 0.88 -0.19
N SER A 49 8.68 1.33 0.84
CA SER A 49 8.55 0.74 2.17
C SER A 49 7.10 0.88 2.65
N SER A 50 6.55 -0.11 3.35
CA SER A 50 5.17 -0.01 3.88
C SER A 50 4.99 1.19 4.81
N GLU A 51 6.05 1.59 5.51
CA GLU A 51 6.11 2.84 6.26
C GLU A 51 5.89 4.07 5.35
N SER A 52 6.53 4.13 4.18
CA SER A 52 6.34 5.23 3.22
C SER A 52 4.91 5.27 2.67
N LEU A 53 4.29 4.10 2.43
CA LEU A 53 2.90 4.02 1.97
C LEU A 53 1.91 4.46 3.05
N ARG A 54 2.14 4.09 4.32
CA ARG A 54 1.33 4.54 5.46
C ARG A 54 1.47 6.05 5.67
N HIS A 55 2.69 6.57 5.56
CA HIS A 55 2.93 8.01 5.66
C HIS A 55 2.22 8.77 4.53
N GLU A 56 2.34 8.32 3.28
CA GLU A 56 1.68 8.95 2.15
C GLU A 56 0.15 8.88 2.26
N LEU A 57 -0.40 7.76 2.72
CA LEU A 57 -1.83 7.61 3.01
C LEU A 57 -2.30 8.62 4.08
N ALA A 58 -1.53 8.78 5.17
CA ALA A 58 -1.83 9.74 6.22
C ALA A 58 -1.82 11.19 5.70
N VAL A 59 -0.83 11.55 4.88
CA VAL A 59 -0.75 12.89 4.27
C VAL A 59 -1.94 13.16 3.35
N GLN A 60 -2.32 12.21 2.49
CA GLN A 60 -3.48 12.40 1.62
C GLN A 60 -4.80 12.45 2.39
N HIS A 61 -4.92 11.69 3.48
CA HIS A 61 -6.07 11.77 4.37
C HIS A 61 -6.15 13.15 5.04
N ASP A 62 -5.03 13.69 5.50
CA ASP A 62 -4.99 15.00 6.17
C ASP A 62 -5.44 16.13 5.23
N VAL A 63 -5.08 16.07 3.94
CA VAL A 63 -5.58 17.00 2.91
C VAL A 63 -7.12 16.98 2.83
N LEU A 64 -7.73 15.79 2.90
CA LEU A 64 -9.19 15.65 2.87
C LEU A 64 -9.85 16.14 4.16
N VAL A 65 -9.22 15.93 5.31
CA VAL A 65 -9.69 16.43 6.62
C VAL A 65 -9.64 17.96 6.67
N LEU A 66 -8.56 18.57 6.17
CA LEU A 66 -8.43 20.02 6.08
C LEU A 66 -9.50 20.62 5.15
N LEU A 67 -9.77 19.97 4.02
CA LEU A 67 -10.83 20.37 3.10
C LEU A 67 -12.21 20.29 3.77
N GLU A 68 -12.52 19.21 4.50
CA GLU A 68 -13.75 19.09 5.30
C GLU A 68 -13.87 20.20 6.34
N ALA A 69 -12.79 20.50 7.06
CA ALA A 69 -12.76 21.57 8.05
C ALA A 69 -13.00 22.94 7.41
N GLU A 70 -12.41 23.22 6.25
CA GLU A 70 -12.63 24.47 5.50
C GLU A 70 -14.08 24.60 5.03
N ILE A 71 -14.66 23.53 4.50
CA ILE A 71 -16.05 23.46 4.06
C ILE A 71 -17.00 23.68 5.23
N SER A 72 -16.78 22.96 6.34
CA SER A 72 -17.59 23.06 7.55
C SER A 72 -17.51 24.46 8.16
N LYS A 73 -16.31 25.06 8.19
CA LYS A 73 -16.09 26.40 8.76
C LYS A 73 -16.73 27.50 7.91
N ASN A 74 -16.59 27.41 6.59
CA ASN A 74 -17.08 28.43 5.66
C ASN A 74 -18.54 28.20 5.22
N LYS A 75 -19.18 27.08 5.62
CA LYS A 75 -20.51 26.66 5.16
C LYS A 75 -20.68 26.76 3.64
N ARG A 76 -19.63 26.39 2.89
CA ARG A 76 -19.64 26.52 1.43
C ARG A 76 -20.65 25.54 0.83
N GLU A 77 -21.49 26.02 -0.08
CA GLU A 77 -22.55 25.23 -0.74
C GLU A 77 -22.09 24.53 -2.03
N SER A 78 -20.83 24.74 -2.43
CA SER A 78 -20.20 24.21 -3.64
C SER A 78 -18.68 24.02 -3.45
N LEU A 79 -18.15 22.90 -3.94
CA LEU A 79 -16.72 22.73 -4.17
C LEU A 79 -16.31 23.51 -5.43
N THR A 80 -15.14 24.13 -5.39
CA THR A 80 -14.49 24.67 -6.60
C THR A 80 -13.91 23.52 -7.44
N GLU A 81 -13.72 23.74 -8.74
CA GLU A 81 -13.21 22.70 -9.65
C GLU A 81 -11.77 22.26 -9.30
N GLU A 82 -10.99 23.15 -8.70
CA GLU A 82 -9.63 22.87 -8.20
C GLU A 82 -9.65 21.96 -6.96
N GLU A 83 -10.61 22.17 -6.05
CA GLU A 83 -10.82 21.32 -4.87
C GLU A 83 -11.36 19.94 -5.28
N LEU A 84 -12.19 19.87 -6.33
CA LEU A 84 -12.71 18.62 -6.87
C LEU A 84 -11.59 17.77 -7.49
N GLN A 85 -10.71 18.38 -8.29
CA GLN A 85 -9.53 17.71 -8.83
C GLN A 85 -8.58 17.25 -7.72
N SER A 86 -8.37 18.08 -6.70
CA SER A 86 -7.54 17.73 -5.54
C SER A 86 -8.11 16.53 -4.77
N PHE A 87 -9.43 16.46 -4.62
CA PHE A 87 -10.14 15.33 -4.02
C PHE A 87 -9.98 14.05 -4.86
N ASP A 88 -10.13 14.11 -6.18
CA ASP A 88 -9.99 12.95 -7.07
C ASP A 88 -8.54 12.42 -7.09
N VAL A 89 -7.55 13.30 -7.05
CA VAL A 89 -6.13 12.95 -6.92
C VAL A 89 -5.87 12.28 -5.57
N ALA A 90 -6.37 12.85 -4.47
CA ALA A 90 -6.23 12.26 -3.14
C ALA A 90 -6.91 10.88 -3.06
N ARG A 91 -8.11 10.74 -3.64
CA ARG A 91 -8.84 9.47 -3.75
C ARG A 91 -8.03 8.41 -4.50
N HIS A 92 -7.46 8.74 -5.65
CA HIS A 92 -6.63 7.81 -6.41
C HIS A 92 -5.38 7.40 -5.64
N LYS A 93 -4.69 8.36 -5.01
CA LYS A 93 -3.49 8.09 -4.23
C LYS A 93 -3.77 7.24 -2.99
N ILE A 94 -4.83 7.51 -2.25
CA ILE A 94 -5.23 6.70 -1.09
C ILE A 94 -5.55 5.26 -1.54
N LYS A 95 -6.34 5.08 -2.60
CA LYS A 95 -6.62 3.74 -3.14
C LYS A 95 -5.36 3.01 -3.60
N ALA A 96 -4.43 3.70 -4.25
CA ALA A 96 -3.15 3.14 -4.67
C ALA A 96 -2.28 2.73 -3.47
N CYS A 97 -2.24 3.54 -2.40
CA CYS A 97 -1.51 3.21 -1.18
C CYS A 97 -2.11 2.01 -0.45
N ILE A 98 -3.44 1.94 -0.34
CA ILE A 98 -4.16 0.80 0.24
C ILE A 98 -3.88 -0.47 -0.59
N ALA A 99 -3.96 -0.38 -1.92
CA ALA A 99 -3.64 -1.51 -2.80
C ALA A 99 -2.18 -1.95 -2.64
N GLY A 100 -1.24 -1.01 -2.52
CA GLY A 100 0.16 -1.30 -2.25
C GLY A 100 0.39 -1.99 -0.90
N LEU A 101 -0.27 -1.51 0.17
CA LEU A 101 -0.19 -2.13 1.50
C LEU A 101 -0.80 -3.54 1.51
N LYS A 102 -1.92 -3.75 0.81
CA LYS A 102 -2.54 -5.08 0.64
C LYS A 102 -1.66 -6.01 -0.17
N ALA A 103 -1.04 -5.52 -1.25
CA ALA A 103 -0.12 -6.30 -2.08
C ALA A 103 1.16 -6.71 -1.33
N ASN A 104 1.65 -5.84 -0.44
CA ASN A 104 2.82 -6.12 0.39
C ASN A 104 2.53 -7.08 1.57
N GLY A 105 1.26 -7.43 1.82
CA GLY A 105 0.86 -8.24 2.98
C GLY A 105 0.91 -7.49 4.32
N ASP A 106 1.24 -6.20 4.30
CA ASP A 106 1.38 -5.34 5.48
C ASP A 106 0.06 -4.67 5.89
N TRP A 107 -1.04 -4.95 5.21
CA TRP A 107 -2.36 -4.42 5.55
C TRP A 107 -2.93 -5.12 6.78
N ILE A 108 -3.03 -4.39 7.89
CA ILE A 108 -3.54 -4.81 9.19
C ILE A 108 -5.07 -4.77 9.21
N GLY A 109 -5.68 -3.80 8.52
CA GLY A 109 -7.12 -3.55 8.54
C GLY A 109 -7.63 -2.94 9.85
N LEU A 110 -8.94 -3.00 10.07
CA LEU A 110 -9.56 -2.40 11.25
C LEU A 110 -9.05 -3.03 12.55
N PRO A 111 -8.92 -2.24 13.64
CA PRO A 111 -9.31 -0.83 13.79
C PRO A 111 -8.25 0.20 13.38
N PHE A 112 -7.08 -0.25 12.91
CA PHE A 112 -5.91 0.61 12.73
C PHE A 112 -5.79 1.18 11.31
N GLU A 113 -6.25 0.44 10.31
CA GLU A 113 -6.23 0.84 8.91
C GLU A 113 -7.64 0.82 8.32
N TYR A 114 -8.10 1.97 7.84
CA TYR A 114 -9.43 2.16 7.28
C TYR A 114 -9.41 2.05 5.76
N GLU A 115 -10.44 1.42 5.20
CA GLU A 115 -10.63 1.47 3.75
C GLU A 115 -11.09 2.86 3.30
N TRP A 116 -10.91 3.17 2.01
CA TRP A 116 -11.38 4.42 1.40
C TRP A 116 -12.84 4.75 1.73
N VAL A 117 -13.70 3.74 1.76
CA VAL A 117 -15.14 3.90 2.07
C VAL A 117 -15.34 4.35 3.52
N GLU A 118 -14.61 3.74 4.45
CA GLU A 118 -14.69 4.02 5.89
C GLU A 118 -14.03 5.35 6.27
N MET A 119 -13.00 5.76 5.51
CA MET A 119 -12.41 7.10 5.61
C MET A 119 -13.41 8.15 5.12
N LEU A 120 -14.10 7.89 4.00
CA LEU A 120 -15.11 8.81 3.48
C LEU A 120 -16.35 8.95 4.36
N GLU A 121 -16.80 7.88 5.02
CA GLU A 121 -17.94 7.96 5.95
C GLU A 121 -17.71 8.93 7.11
N ARG A 122 -16.43 9.21 7.44
CA ARG A 122 -16.05 10.20 8.45
C ARG A 122 -15.99 11.64 7.94
N LEU A 123 -16.12 11.85 6.63
CA LEU A 123 -16.04 13.17 5.96
C LEU A 123 -17.37 13.46 5.23
N PRO A 124 -18.49 13.63 5.97
CA PRO A 124 -19.83 13.67 5.38
C PRO A 124 -20.07 14.93 4.53
N ASN A 125 -19.48 16.09 4.85
CA ASN A 125 -19.77 17.32 4.12
C ASN A 125 -19.09 17.31 2.75
N VAL A 126 -17.81 16.97 2.68
CA VAL A 126 -17.06 16.79 1.42
C VAL A 126 -17.74 15.75 0.54
N LEU A 127 -18.17 14.62 1.10
CA LEU A 127 -18.87 13.58 0.34
C LEU A 127 -20.19 14.08 -0.26
N SER A 128 -20.98 14.85 0.52
CA SER A 128 -22.25 15.40 0.05
C SER A 128 -22.06 16.44 -1.06
N LEU A 129 -21.05 17.29 -0.94
CA LEU A 129 -20.73 18.31 -1.94
C LEU A 129 -20.09 17.72 -3.19
N TYR A 130 -19.28 16.67 -3.06
CA TYR A 130 -18.75 15.92 -4.20
C TYR A 130 -19.88 15.30 -5.03
N ARG A 131 -20.83 14.60 -4.39
CA ARG A 131 -22.00 14.03 -5.08
C ARG A 131 -22.85 15.09 -5.76
N LYS A 132 -23.02 16.26 -5.13
CA LYS A 132 -23.74 17.39 -5.71
C LYS A 132 -23.01 17.95 -6.93
N ALA A 133 -21.70 18.13 -6.85
CA ALA A 133 -20.88 18.60 -7.98
C ALA A 133 -20.86 17.60 -9.15
N GLU A 134 -20.80 16.29 -8.87
CA GLU A 134 -20.83 15.25 -9.88
C GLU A 134 -22.21 15.17 -10.57
N ALA A 135 -23.30 15.32 -9.82
CA ALA A 135 -24.65 15.41 -10.36
C ALA A 135 -24.85 16.68 -11.22
N ASP A 136 -24.33 17.83 -10.79
CA ASP A 136 -24.39 19.09 -11.55
C ASP A 136 -23.58 19.00 -12.85
N LYS A 137 -22.43 18.30 -12.84
CA LYS A 137 -21.62 18.05 -14.03
C LYS A 137 -22.35 17.15 -15.03
N GLN A 138 -22.93 16.03 -14.56
CA GLN A 138 -23.73 15.13 -15.41
C GLN A 138 -24.97 15.84 -15.98
N ALA A 139 -25.64 16.68 -15.20
CA ALA A 139 -26.77 17.47 -15.68
C ALA A 139 -26.36 18.46 -16.79
N LYS A 140 -25.18 19.10 -16.67
CA LYS A 140 -24.63 19.97 -17.71
C LYS A 140 -24.23 19.21 -18.97
N GLU A 141 -23.64 18.02 -18.85
CA GLU A 141 -23.27 17.18 -19.99
C GLU A 141 -24.50 16.64 -20.75
N MET A 142 -25.56 16.25 -20.04
CA MET A 142 -26.84 15.85 -20.65
C MET A 142 -27.53 17.03 -21.36
N ALA A 143 -27.48 18.23 -20.78
CA ALA A 143 -28.00 19.44 -21.42
C ALA A 143 -27.20 19.84 -22.66
N ALA A 144 -25.88 19.67 -22.66
CA ALA A 144 -25.01 19.92 -23.81
C ALA A 144 -25.25 18.92 -24.95
N ASN A 145 -25.43 17.63 -24.65
CA ASN A 145 -25.76 16.61 -25.65
C ASN A 145 -27.18 16.79 -26.24
N ALA A 146 -28.17 17.21 -25.44
CA ALA A 146 -29.51 17.52 -25.93
C ALA A 146 -29.55 18.77 -26.85
N GLY A 147 -28.63 19.72 -26.65
CA GLY A 147 -28.46 20.88 -27.52
C GLY A 147 -27.79 20.58 -28.85
N ALA A 148 -26.95 19.54 -28.92
CA ALA A 148 -26.27 19.13 -30.16
C ALA A 148 -27.19 18.34 -31.11
N ASP A 149 -28.10 17.53 -30.57
CA ASP A 149 -29.01 16.68 -31.36
C ASP A 149 -30.21 17.42 -31.96
N SER A 150 -30.50 18.64 -31.46
CA SER A 150 -31.58 19.50 -31.97
C SER A 150 -31.16 20.45 -33.10
N GLY A 151 -29.87 20.49 -33.46
CA GLY A 151 -29.32 21.33 -34.55
C GLY A 151 -29.20 20.65 -35.94
N GLY A 152 -29.54 19.36 -36.06
CA GLY A 152 -29.25 18.55 -37.25
C GLY A 152 -30.39 18.34 -38.26
N SER A 153 -31.60 18.85 -38.02
CA SER A 153 -32.75 18.65 -38.94
C SER A 153 -33.34 19.96 -39.42
N SER A 154 -32.55 20.76 -40.15
CA SER A 154 -33.07 21.85 -40.98
C SER A 154 -32.10 22.12 -42.13
N GLY A 155 -32.33 21.45 -43.26
CA GLY A 155 -31.80 21.89 -44.55
C GLY A 155 -31.11 20.81 -45.38
N SER A 156 -31.89 20.10 -46.19
CA SER A 156 -31.80 20.07 -47.67
C SER A 156 -32.83 19.11 -48.25
#